data_AF-A0A3P6T5J9-F1
#
_entry.id   AF-A0A3P6T5J9-F1
#
_cell.length_a   1.000
_cell.length_b   1.000
_cell.length_c   1.000
_cell.angle_alpha   90.00
_cell.angle_beta   90.00
_cell.angle_gamma   90.00
#
_symmetry.space_group_name_H-M   'P 1'
#
loop_
_entity.id
_entity.type
_entity.pdbx_description
1 polymer ?
#
loop_
_entity_poly.entity_id
_entity_poly.type
_entity_poly.pdbx_seq_one_letter_code
_entity_poly.pdbx_strand_id
1 'polypeptide(L)'
;MVERADFLPELVTGIAGREIAHLSYLGPFISYGIPCDEFVTPLASKFFGDNETPKAEALNMMYESYRRRFETTRSLMHQIVHQLVANPSSRGRCLDYFAVVIKQNEKRAQMRADFATLASHTFMVNLMCVMFELSSKIDISKVRVCLSVLVKMLVWWDSV
;
A
#
# COMPACT_ATOMS: atom_id res chain seq x y z
N MET A 1 2.38 -18.82 8.60
CA MET A 1 1.69 -17.54 8.26
C MET A 1 1.18 -17.53 6.82
N VAL A 2 2.04 -17.77 5.81
CA VAL A 2 1.63 -17.72 4.39
C VAL A 2 0.73 -18.88 3.91
N GLU A 3 0.64 -19.96 4.68
CA GLU A 3 -0.18 -21.14 4.37
C GLU A 3 -1.68 -20.93 4.59
N ARG A 4 -2.06 -19.82 5.23
CA ARG A 4 -3.48 -19.51 5.44
C ARG A 4 -4.20 -19.36 4.10
N ALA A 5 -5.44 -19.82 4.04
CA ALA A 5 -6.28 -19.70 2.86
C ALA A 5 -6.53 -18.23 2.48
N ASP A 6 -6.61 -17.34 3.47
CA ASP A 6 -6.81 -15.90 3.29
C ASP A 6 -5.51 -15.14 2.97
N PHE A 7 -4.33 -15.78 2.92
CA PHE A 7 -3.09 -15.05 2.64
C PHE A 7 -3.09 -14.43 1.23
N LEU A 8 -3.51 -15.22 0.25
CA LEU A 8 -3.76 -14.81 -1.13
C LEU A 8 -5.09 -15.45 -1.53
N PRO A 9 -6.22 -14.77 -1.28
CA PRO A 9 -7.54 -15.33 -1.55
C PRO A 9 -7.80 -15.40 -3.06
N GLU A 10 -8.72 -16.29 -3.45
CA GLU A 10 -9.30 -16.25 -4.79
C GLU A 10 -10.16 -14.99 -4.94
N LEU A 11 -10.02 -14.30 -6.07
CA LEU A 11 -10.74 -13.07 -6.37
C LEU A 11 -11.88 -13.40 -7.32
N VAL A 12 -13.12 -13.16 -6.89
CA VAL A 12 -14.32 -13.71 -7.53
C VAL A 12 -15.31 -12.65 -8.01
N THR A 13 -15.07 -11.36 -7.71
CA THR A 13 -15.93 -10.27 -8.19
C THR A 13 -15.24 -9.35 -9.21
N GLY A 14 -16.02 -8.43 -9.77
CA GLY A 14 -15.53 -7.36 -10.64
C GLY A 14 -14.73 -6.25 -9.94
N ILE A 15 -14.60 -6.29 -8.60
CA ILE A 15 -13.87 -5.30 -7.80
C ILE A 15 -12.59 -5.89 -7.19
N ALA A 16 -11.88 -6.72 -7.97
CA ALA A 16 -10.72 -7.50 -7.54
C ALA A 16 -9.63 -6.68 -6.78
N GLY A 17 -9.44 -5.41 -7.13
CA GLY A 17 -8.50 -4.53 -6.40
C GLY A 17 -8.96 -4.19 -4.98
N ARG A 18 -10.28 -3.97 -4.77
CA ARG A 18 -10.86 -3.81 -3.43
C ARG A 18 -10.87 -5.13 -2.67
N GLU A 19 -11.23 -6.23 -3.33
CA GLU A 19 -11.28 -7.56 -2.71
C GLU A 19 -9.94 -7.95 -2.12
N ILE A 20 -8.86 -7.89 -2.90
CA ILE A 20 -7.55 -8.31 -2.40
C ILE A 20 -7.08 -7.42 -1.24
N ALA A 21 -7.41 -6.14 -1.24
CA ALA A 21 -7.07 -5.24 -0.14
C ALA A 21 -7.86 -5.52 1.15
N HIS A 22 -9.08 -6.05 1.07
CA HIS A 22 -9.95 -6.28 2.23
C HIS A 22 -9.93 -7.73 2.72
N LEU A 23 -9.86 -8.70 1.81
CA LEU A 23 -10.03 -10.13 2.09
C LEU A 23 -8.70 -10.83 2.33
N SER A 24 -7.58 -10.24 1.89
CA SER A 24 -6.28 -10.85 2.14
C SER A 24 -5.80 -10.62 3.57
N TYR A 25 -5.02 -11.56 4.08
CA TYR A 25 -4.45 -11.50 5.43
C TYR A 25 -3.60 -10.25 5.66
N LEU A 26 -2.79 -9.84 4.66
CA LEU A 26 -1.95 -8.64 4.77
C LEU A 26 -2.73 -7.34 4.50
N GLY A 27 -3.90 -7.44 3.87
CA GLY A 27 -4.74 -6.34 3.43
C GLY A 27 -5.02 -5.28 4.51
N PRO A 28 -5.58 -5.65 5.68
CA PRO A 28 -5.88 -4.71 6.76
C PRO A 28 -4.65 -3.99 7.31
N PHE A 29 -3.51 -4.69 7.39
CA PHE A 29 -2.28 -4.11 7.90
C PHE A 29 -1.71 -3.07 6.91
N ILE A 30 -1.76 -3.37 5.60
CA ILE A 30 -1.29 -2.44 4.56
C ILE A 30 -2.25 -1.27 4.41
N SER A 31 -3.55 -1.50 4.62
CA SER A 31 -4.59 -0.47 4.54
C SER A 31 -4.62 0.50 5.73
N TYR A 32 -3.80 0.28 6.76
CA TYR A 32 -3.85 1.09 7.98
C TYR A 32 -3.61 2.57 7.69
N GLY A 33 -4.55 3.42 8.09
CA GLY A 33 -4.49 4.87 7.92
C GLY A 33 -5.86 5.50 7.71
N ILE A 34 -5.89 6.82 7.49
CA ILE A 34 -7.08 7.48 6.96
C ILE A 34 -7.25 7.05 5.51
N PRO A 35 -8.40 6.50 5.09
CA PRO A 35 -8.70 6.29 3.69
C PRO A 35 -8.87 7.65 3.01
N CYS A 36 -7.98 7.99 2.08
CA CYS A 36 -8.04 9.28 1.38
C CYS A 36 -9.20 9.35 0.35
N ASP A 37 -9.76 8.20 0.00
CA ASP A 37 -10.77 8.01 -1.06
C ASP A 37 -12.21 7.87 -0.56
N GLU A 38 -12.42 7.66 0.74
CA GLU A 38 -13.76 7.59 1.31
C GLU A 38 -14.11 8.95 1.90
N PHE A 39 -15.07 9.63 1.26
CA PHE A 39 -15.70 10.89 1.70
C PHE A 39 -15.52 11.12 3.20
N VAL A 40 -14.64 12.07 3.53
CA VAL A 40 -14.33 12.58 4.87
C VAL A 40 -14.82 11.65 5.97
N THR A 41 -14.05 10.60 6.24
CA THR A 41 -14.34 9.66 7.32
C THR A 41 -14.59 10.46 8.62
N PRO A 42 -15.44 10.01 9.56
CA PRO A 42 -15.56 10.65 10.88
C PRO A 42 -14.20 10.85 11.57
N LEU A 43 -13.23 9.99 11.26
CA LEU A 43 -11.84 10.16 11.65
C LEU A 43 -11.21 11.42 11.05
N ALA A 44 -11.34 11.66 9.74
CA ALA A 44 -10.90 12.89 9.09
C ALA A 44 -11.61 14.12 9.68
N SER A 45 -12.90 14.05 10.03
CA SER A 45 -13.59 15.16 10.70
C SER A 45 -13.04 15.47 12.10
N LYS A 46 -12.50 14.49 12.84
CA LYS A 46 -11.79 14.75 14.11
C LYS A 46 -10.46 15.50 13.91
N PHE A 47 -9.87 15.43 12.73
CA PHE A 47 -8.62 16.12 12.40
C PHE A 47 -8.86 17.42 11.61
N PHE A 48 -9.96 17.53 10.86
CA PHE A 48 -10.18 18.61 9.88
C PHE A 48 -11.58 19.27 9.96
N GLY A 49 -12.42 18.89 10.93
CA GLY A 49 -13.86 19.18 10.91
C GLY A 49 -14.35 20.33 11.78
N ASP A 50 -13.50 21.08 12.47
CA ASP A 50 -13.95 22.26 13.23
C ASP A 50 -13.99 23.53 12.36
N ASN A 51 -15.05 24.33 12.57
CA ASN A 51 -15.40 25.53 11.79
C ASN A 51 -14.43 26.72 11.97
N GLU A 52 -13.41 26.59 12.81
CA GLU A 52 -12.31 27.54 12.90
C GLU A 52 -11.07 26.90 12.30
N THR A 53 -10.53 27.48 11.23
CA THR A 53 -9.20 27.11 10.72
C THR A 53 -8.22 27.09 11.90
N PRO A 54 -7.72 25.91 12.32
CA PRO A 54 -6.85 25.85 13.48
C PRO A 54 -5.60 26.70 13.18
N LYS A 55 -5.07 27.39 14.20
CA LYS A 55 -3.84 28.18 14.05
C LYS A 55 -2.77 27.31 13.37
N ALA A 56 -2.02 27.89 12.44
CA ALA A 56 -1.08 27.15 11.57
C ALA A 56 -0.12 26.22 12.36
N GLU A 57 0.29 26.64 13.55
CA GLU A 57 1.12 25.85 14.47
C GLU A 57 0.43 24.57 14.95
N ALA A 58 -0.85 24.64 15.35
CA ALA A 58 -1.64 23.48 15.77
C ALA A 58 -1.86 22.50 14.61
N LEU A 59 -2.12 23.01 13.40
CA LEU A 59 -2.19 22.19 12.18
C LEU A 59 -0.86 21.47 11.91
N ASN A 60 0.27 22.18 11.99
CA ASN A 60 1.59 21.61 11.75
C ASN A 60 1.91 20.48 12.75
N MET A 61 1.65 20.70 14.05
CA MET A 61 1.84 19.68 15.07
C MET A 61 0.95 18.45 14.83
N MET A 62 -0.30 18.67 14.43
CA MET A 62 -1.22 17.59 14.08
C MET A 62 -0.71 16.79 12.88
N TYR A 63 -0.33 17.46 11.79
CA TYR A 63 0.22 16.80 10.59
C TYR A 63 1.51 16.03 10.88
N GLU A 64 2.40 16.59 11.70
CA GLU A 64 3.63 15.91 12.10
C GLU A 64 3.34 14.63 12.89
N SER A 65 2.45 14.71 13.88
CA SER A 65 2.02 13.53 14.65
C SER A 65 1.44 12.44 13.75
N TYR A 66 0.71 12.86 12.70
CA TYR A 66 0.10 11.97 11.72
C TYR A 66 1.14 11.28 10.84
N ARG A 67 2.08 12.06 10.29
CA ARG A 67 3.19 11.55 9.48
C ARG A 67 4.00 10.52 10.25
N ARG A 68 4.37 10.83 11.50
CA ARG A 68 5.14 9.93 12.36
C ARG A 68 4.43 8.58 12.60
N ARG A 69 3.11 8.60 12.76
CA ARG A 69 2.30 7.37 12.95
C ARG A 69 2.28 6.50 11.68
N PHE A 70 2.16 7.12 10.51
CA PHE A 70 2.26 6.42 9.23
C PHE A 70 3.65 5.86 8.95
N GLU A 71 4.70 6.64 9.22
CA GLU A 71 6.09 6.19 9.11
C GLU A 71 6.33 4.96 9.98
N THR A 72 5.91 5.03 11.25
CA THR A 72 6.01 3.89 12.19
C THR A 72 5.27 2.66 11.65
N THR A 73 4.05 2.84 11.14
CA THR A 73 3.25 1.75 10.57
C THR A 73 3.95 1.11 9.38
N ARG A 74 4.48 1.92 8.46
CA ARG A 74 5.20 1.44 7.27
C ARG A 74 6.49 0.73 7.65
N SER A 75 7.24 1.22 8.64
CA SER A 75 8.44 0.54 9.14
C SER A 75 8.11 -0.82 9.76
N LEU A 76 7.03 -0.93 10.54
CA LEU A 76 6.59 -2.21 11.09
C LEU A 76 6.12 -3.18 9.99
N MET A 77 5.39 -2.66 9.00
CA MET A 77 4.98 -3.45 7.84
C MET A 77 6.19 -3.95 7.05
N HIS A 78 7.17 -3.08 6.80
CA HIS A 78 8.41 -3.44 6.14
C HIS A 78 9.13 -4.54 6.91
N GLN A 79 9.22 -4.49 8.23
CA GLN A 79 9.81 -5.57 9.02
C GLN A 79 9.09 -6.91 8.81
N ILE A 80 7.75 -6.94 8.82
CA ILE A 80 6.96 -8.15 8.57
C ILE A 80 7.25 -8.70 7.16
N VAL A 81 7.16 -7.84 6.14
CA VAL A 81 7.35 -8.22 4.74
C VAL A 81 8.79 -8.66 4.48
N HIS A 82 9.77 -7.98 5.07
CA HIS A 82 11.17 -8.35 4.97
C HIS A 82 11.41 -9.76 5.50
N GLN A 83 10.85 -10.11 6.67
CA GLN A 83 10.98 -11.48 7.21
C GLN A 83 10.33 -12.53 6.28
N LEU A 84 9.17 -12.22 5.70
CA LEU A 84 8.49 -13.09 4.75
C LEU A 84 9.31 -13.33 3.47
N VAL A 85 9.96 -12.30 2.94
CA VAL A 85 10.77 -12.40 1.72
C VAL A 85 12.16 -12.97 2.02
N ALA A 86 12.71 -12.76 3.21
CA ALA A 86 13.99 -13.33 3.64
C ALA A 86 13.91 -14.85 3.82
N ASN A 87 12.78 -15.38 4.30
CA ASN A 87 12.58 -16.81 4.48
C ASN A 87 12.23 -17.53 3.15
N PRO A 88 13.03 -18.50 2.67
CA PRO A 88 12.79 -19.21 1.41
C PRO A 88 11.41 -19.89 1.31
N SER A 89 10.89 -20.41 2.43
CA SER A 89 9.60 -21.13 2.46
C SER A 89 8.40 -20.20 2.26
N SER A 90 8.52 -18.92 2.63
CA SER A 90 7.44 -17.93 2.49
C SER A 90 7.63 -16.97 1.33
N ARG A 91 8.86 -16.83 0.82
CA ARG A 91 9.23 -15.86 -0.21
C ARG A 91 8.34 -15.92 -1.44
N GLY A 92 8.19 -17.11 -2.04
CA GLY A 92 7.44 -17.27 -3.29
C GLY A 92 6.02 -16.76 -3.14
N ARG A 93 5.29 -17.29 -2.15
CA ARG A 93 3.89 -16.94 -1.90
C ARG A 93 3.69 -15.46 -1.53
N CYS A 94 4.64 -14.86 -0.80
CA CYS A 94 4.61 -13.42 -0.51
C CYS A 94 4.82 -12.56 -1.76
N LEU A 95 5.73 -12.95 -2.65
CA LEU A 95 5.95 -12.24 -3.92
C LEU A 95 4.76 -12.43 -4.87
N ASP A 96 4.14 -13.60 -4.89
CA ASP A 96 2.91 -13.86 -5.65
C ASP A 96 1.78 -12.95 -5.18
N TYR A 97 1.62 -12.78 -3.86
CA TYR A 97 0.65 -11.84 -3.30
C TYR A 97 0.86 -10.42 -3.83
N PHE A 98 2.08 -9.89 -3.78
CA PHE A 98 2.36 -8.55 -4.32
C PHE A 98 2.16 -8.46 -5.83
N ALA A 99 2.53 -9.49 -6.59
CA ALA A 99 2.30 -9.54 -8.02
C ALA A 99 0.80 -9.47 -8.36
N VAL A 100 -0.05 -10.21 -7.65
CA VAL A 100 -1.51 -10.14 -7.81
C VAL A 100 -2.03 -8.77 -7.42
N VAL A 101 -1.63 -8.22 -6.28
CA VAL A 101 -2.06 -6.88 -5.84
C VAL A 101 -1.75 -5.83 -6.91
N ILE A 102 -0.52 -5.81 -7.45
CA ILE A 102 -0.11 -4.84 -8.47
C ILE A 102 -0.90 -5.05 -9.76
N LYS A 103 -1.06 -6.31 -10.21
CA LYS A 103 -1.80 -6.64 -11.42
C LYS A 103 -3.26 -6.18 -11.33
N GLN A 104 -3.94 -6.46 -10.22
CA GLN A 104 -5.35 -6.06 -10.04
C GLN A 104 -5.53 -4.54 -9.87
N ASN A 105 -4.44 -3.80 -9.66
CA ASN A 105 -4.44 -2.35 -9.51
C ASN A 105 -3.76 -1.61 -10.68
N GLU A 106 -3.38 -2.28 -11.77
CA GLU A 106 -2.65 -1.64 -12.87
C GLU A 106 -3.49 -0.56 -13.60
N LYS A 107 -4.83 -0.71 -13.59
CA LYS A 107 -5.75 0.27 -14.18
C LYS A 107 -5.73 1.62 -13.47
N ARG A 108 -5.12 1.72 -12.27
CA ARG A 108 -4.92 2.99 -11.56
C ARG A 108 -4.13 4.02 -12.37
N ALA A 109 -3.30 3.58 -13.31
CA ALA A 109 -2.52 4.46 -14.20
C ALA A 109 -3.33 5.05 -15.38
N GLN A 110 -4.59 4.66 -15.55
CA GLN A 110 -5.41 5.11 -16.68
C GLN A 110 -6.05 6.47 -16.40
N MET A 111 -6.21 7.29 -17.45
CA MET A 111 -6.81 8.64 -17.38
C MET A 111 -8.23 8.65 -16.78
N ARG A 112 -8.97 7.55 -16.92
CA ARG A 112 -10.34 7.37 -16.38
C ARG A 112 -10.45 6.06 -15.61
N ALA A 113 -9.59 5.88 -14.62
CA ALA A 113 -9.64 4.72 -13.74
C ALA A 113 -10.95 4.70 -12.92
N ASP A 114 -11.57 3.54 -12.80
CA ASP A 114 -12.71 3.34 -11.89
C ASP A 114 -12.20 2.93 -10.49
N PHE A 115 -12.01 3.93 -9.63
CA PHE A 115 -11.48 3.77 -8.27
C PHE A 115 -12.40 2.97 -7.32
N ALA A 116 -13.67 2.75 -7.68
CA ALA A 116 -14.55 1.89 -6.91
C ALA A 116 -14.14 0.41 -7.02
N THR A 117 -13.47 0.02 -8.12
CA THR A 117 -13.01 -1.35 -8.37
C THR A 117 -11.58 -1.64 -7.88
N LEU A 118 -10.85 -0.59 -7.51
CA LEU A 118 -9.41 -0.61 -7.23
C LEU A 118 -9.13 -0.41 -5.74
N ALA A 119 -7.98 -0.87 -5.27
CA ALA A 119 -7.55 -0.65 -3.89
C ALA A 119 -7.45 0.83 -3.54
N SER A 120 -7.67 1.13 -2.26
CA SER A 120 -7.65 2.49 -1.73
C SER A 120 -6.29 3.16 -1.92
N HIS A 121 -6.28 4.50 -1.92
CA HIS A 121 -5.02 5.25 -2.07
C HIS A 121 -4.07 4.95 -0.92
N THR A 122 -4.60 4.88 0.30
CA THR A 122 -3.83 4.60 1.51
C THR A 122 -3.15 3.24 1.43
N PHE A 123 -3.87 2.22 0.98
CA PHE A 123 -3.32 0.89 0.75
C PHE A 123 -2.17 0.92 -0.27
N MET A 124 -2.39 1.56 -1.43
CA MET A 124 -1.38 1.62 -2.49
C MET A 124 -0.13 2.39 -2.07
N VAL A 125 -0.28 3.54 -1.40
CA VAL A 125 0.86 4.34 -0.91
C VAL A 125 1.67 3.57 0.14
N ASN A 126 1.00 2.93 1.10
CA ASN A 126 1.69 2.14 2.12
C ASN A 126 2.44 0.96 1.51
N LEU A 127 1.82 0.24 0.56
CA LEU A 127 2.47 -0.83 -0.19
C LEU A 127 3.71 -0.33 -0.95
N MET A 128 3.58 0.80 -1.67
CA MET A 128 4.69 1.39 -2.41
C MET A 128 5.86 1.76 -1.50
N CYS A 129 5.60 2.39 -0.35
CA CYS A 129 6.65 2.73 0.62
C CYS A 129 7.39 1.49 1.13
N VAL A 130 6.66 0.41 1.44
CA VAL A 130 7.26 -0.85 1.92
C VAL A 130 8.10 -1.51 0.84
N MET A 131 7.60 -1.57 -0.41
CA MET A 131 8.35 -2.11 -1.53
C MET A 131 9.58 -1.26 -1.87
N PHE A 132 9.46 0.06 -1.77
CA PHE A 132 10.58 0.97 -1.95
C PHE A 132 11.67 0.74 -0.89
N GLU A 133 11.30 0.61 0.38
CA GLU A 133 12.25 0.32 1.46
C GLU A 133 12.96 -1.03 1.26
N LEU A 134 12.23 -2.08 0.82
CA LEU A 134 12.85 -3.36 0.43
C LEU A 134 13.86 -3.20 -0.71
N SER A 135 13.59 -2.28 -1.64
CA SER A 135 14.45 -2.03 -2.80
C SER A 135 15.65 -1.13 -2.52
N SER A 136 15.63 -0.36 -1.42
CA SER A 136 16.62 0.68 -1.10
C SER A 136 18.06 0.18 -0.98
N LYS A 137 18.25 -1.12 -0.69
CA LYS A 137 19.57 -1.76 -0.53
C LYS A 137 19.90 -2.75 -1.64
N ILE A 138 19.13 -2.76 -2.73
CA ILE A 138 19.38 -3.68 -3.84
C ILE A 138 20.60 -3.21 -4.63
N ASP A 139 21.56 -4.11 -4.78
CA ASP A 139 22.66 -3.95 -5.71
C ASP A 139 22.13 -4.09 -7.15
N ILE A 140 22.18 -2.99 -7.92
CA ILE A 140 21.66 -2.91 -9.28
C ILE A 140 22.31 -3.97 -10.18
N SER A 141 23.56 -4.38 -9.91
CA SER A 141 24.23 -5.43 -10.67
C SER A 141 23.55 -6.80 -10.55
N LYS A 142 22.77 -7.01 -9.48
CA LYS A 142 22.01 -8.24 -9.22
C LYS A 142 20.58 -8.18 -9.76
N VAL A 143 20.15 -7.02 -10.24
CA VAL A 143 18.83 -6.85 -10.87
C VAL A 143 18.90 -7.40 -12.29
N ARG A 144 18.19 -8.50 -12.53
CA ARG A 144 17.97 -8.96 -13.90
C ARG A 144 17.05 -7.95 -14.60
N VAL A 145 17.41 -7.51 -15.80
CA VAL A 145 16.70 -6.50 -16.65
C VAL A 145 15.19 -6.82 -16.84
N CYS A 146 14.76 -8.04 -16.53
CA CYS A 146 13.37 -8.51 -16.62
C CYS A 146 12.57 -8.40 -15.30
N LEU A 147 13.02 -7.64 -14.28
CA LEU A 147 12.20 -7.34 -13.09
C LEU A 147 11.11 -6.30 -13.46
N SER A 148 10.10 -6.78 -14.18
CA SER A 148 8.95 -6.02 -14.67
C SER A 148 8.13 -5.32 -13.58
N VAL A 149 8.27 -5.71 -12.31
CA VAL A 149 7.52 -5.15 -11.18
C VAL A 149 8.12 -3.82 -10.70
N LEU A 150 9.44 -3.74 -10.52
CA LEU A 150 10.10 -2.50 -10.10
C LEU A 150 10.16 -1.46 -11.23
N VAL A 151 10.36 -1.91 -12.47
CA VAL A 151 10.32 -1.02 -13.65
C VAL A 151 8.93 -0.42 -13.82
N LYS A 152 7.84 -1.20 -13.62
CA LYS A 152 6.48 -0.65 -13.63
C LYS A 152 6.25 0.35 -12.50
N MET A 153 6.84 0.17 -11.32
CA MET A 153 6.74 1.14 -10.21
C MET A 153 7.51 2.44 -10.51
N LEU A 154 8.71 2.37 -11.10
CA LEU A 154 9.49 3.54 -11.52
C LEU A 154 8.79 4.34 -12.62
N VAL A 155 8.27 3.65 -13.65
CA VAL A 155 7.48 4.29 -14.72
C VAL A 155 6.20 4.95 -14.18
N TRP A 156 5.60 4.38 -13.13
CA TRP A 156 4.44 4.97 -12.46
C TRP A 156 4.78 6.28 -11.72
N TRP A 157 5.99 6.39 -11.15
CA TRP A 157 6.45 7.60 -10.48
C TRP A 157 6.75 8.74 -11.45
N ASP A 158 7.32 8.45 -12.62
CA ASP A 158 7.64 9.45 -13.63
C ASP A 158 6.39 10.01 -14.36
N SER A 159 5.20 9.45 -14.08
CA SER A 159 3.92 9.80 -14.72
C SER A 159 2.99 10.62 -13.82
N VAL A 160 3.43 11.05 -12.63
CA VAL A 160 2.71 11.90 -11.67
C VAL A 160 3.51 13.16 -11.40
#